data_AF-A0A9D5C807-F1
#
_entry.id   AF-A0A9D5C807-F1
#
_cell.length_a   1.000
_cell.length_b   1.000
_cell.length_c   1.000
_cell.angle_alpha   90.00
_cell.angle_beta   90.00
_cell.angle_gamma   90.00
#
_symmetry.space_group_name_H-M   'P 1'
#
loop_
_entity.id
_entity.type
_entity.pdbx_description
1 polymer ?
#
loop_
_entity_poly.entity_id
_entity_poly.type
_entity_poly.pdbx_seq_one_letter_code
_entity_poly.pdbx_strand_id
1 'polypeptide(L)'
;MVELKGLEFYYPSRPNDMIFKDLDLRVNAGKTMALVGMSGSGKSTVLALILRFYDPTAGKVMIDGKDISKFQLKSLRKHISLVQQEPALFATTIYGNILYGKDDASEAEVLQDGKIIEQGNHVTLIERKNGAYYKLISLQQQ
;
A
#
# COMPACT_ATOMS: atom_id res chain seq x y z
N MET A 1 9.18 5.44 -12.23
CA MET A 1 8.13 6.23 -12.90
C MET A 1 6.92 5.34 -13.09
N VAL A 2 5.72 5.84 -12.80
CA VAL A 2 4.45 5.11 -13.01
C VAL A 2 3.63 5.81 -14.08
N GLU A 3 3.05 5.07 -15.02
CA GLU A 3 2.18 5.62 -16.05
C GLU A 3 0.91 4.78 -16.22
N LEU A 4 -0.24 5.43 -16.31
CA LEU A 4 -1.51 4.86 -16.77
C LEU A 4 -1.74 5.46 -18.16
N LYS A 5 -1.93 4.62 -19.18
CA LYS A 5 -2.02 5.05 -20.58
C LYS A 5 -3.33 4.62 -21.20
N GLY A 6 -4.15 5.61 -21.55
CA GLY A 6 -5.47 5.44 -22.17
C GLY A 6 -6.33 4.39 -21.46
N LEU A 7 -6.41 4.47 -20.13
CA LEU A 7 -7.10 3.44 -19.36
C LEU A 7 -8.62 3.53 -19.51
N GLU A 8 -9.21 2.38 -19.84
CA GLU A 8 -10.64 2.14 -19.66
C GLU A 8 -10.85 1.08 -18.58
N PHE A 9 -11.80 1.34 -17.68
CA PHE A 9 -12.09 0.40 -16.62
C PHE A 9 -13.52 0.54 -16.09
N TYR A 10 -14.14 -0.61 -15.82
CA TYR A 10 -15.30 -0.78 -14.97
C TYR A 10 -15.05 -1.94 -14.01
N TYR A 11 -15.71 -1.93 -12.85
CA TYR A 11 -15.65 -3.08 -11.96
C TYR A 11 -16.46 -4.25 -12.53
N PRO A 12 -15.98 -5.51 -12.50
CA PRO A 12 -16.73 -6.65 -13.01
C PRO A 12 -18.13 -6.82 -12.39
N SER A 13 -18.30 -6.39 -11.13
CA SER A 13 -19.59 -6.39 -10.43
C SER A 13 -20.56 -5.30 -10.90
N ARG A 14 -20.09 -4.33 -11.67
CA ARG A 14 -20.85 -3.20 -12.21
C ARG A 14 -20.43 -2.91 -13.67
N PRO A 15 -20.70 -3.83 -14.61
CA PRO A 15 -20.17 -3.75 -15.97
C PRO A 15 -20.67 -2.57 -16.79
N ASN A 16 -21.80 -1.97 -16.38
CA ASN A 16 -22.39 -0.80 -17.05
C ASN A 16 -21.90 0.53 -16.46
N ASP A 17 -21.13 0.50 -15.36
CA ASP A 17 -20.64 1.68 -14.65
C ASP A 17 -19.16 1.90 -14.99
N MET A 18 -18.90 2.63 -16.07
CA MET A 18 -17.54 2.97 -16.46
C MET A 18 -16.92 3.96 -15.47
N ILE A 19 -15.80 3.56 -14.86
CA ILE A 19 -15.06 4.38 -13.90
C ILE A 19 -14.07 5.29 -14.62
N PHE A 20 -13.33 4.72 -15.57
CA PHE A 20 -12.39 5.46 -16.42
C PHE A 20 -12.70 5.22 -17.88
N LYS A 21 -12.67 6.29 -18.65
CA LYS A 21 -12.77 6.30 -20.11
C LYS A 21 -11.62 7.15 -20.62
N ASP A 22 -10.55 6.49 -21.07
CA ASP A 22 -9.32 7.13 -21.58
C ASP A 22 -8.54 7.94 -20.51
N LEU A 23 -8.29 7.34 -19.35
CA LEU A 23 -7.48 7.98 -18.30
C LEU A 23 -5.98 7.85 -18.61
N ASP A 24 -5.33 9.00 -18.79
CA ASP A 24 -3.87 9.15 -18.75
C ASP A 24 -3.40 9.75 -17.43
N LEU A 25 -2.39 9.13 -16.81
CA LEU A 25 -1.77 9.63 -15.59
C LEU A 25 -0.28 9.30 -15.58
N ARG A 26 0.57 10.22 -15.14
CA ARG A 26 2.01 10.02 -15.06
C ARG A 26 2.60 10.53 -13.74
N VAL A 27 3.28 9.64 -13.02
CA VAL A 27 4.04 9.94 -11.80
C VAL A 27 5.53 9.76 -12.07
N ASN A 28 6.27 10.87 -12.06
CA ASN A 28 7.71 10.84 -12.25
C ASN A 28 8.42 10.20 -11.05
N ALA A 29 9.55 9.55 -11.30
CA ALA A 29 10.36 8.95 -10.24
C ALA A 29 10.81 10.02 -9.21
N GLY A 30 10.79 9.67 -7.93
CA GLY A 30 11.19 10.58 -6.84
C GLY A 30 10.25 11.77 -6.61
N LYS A 31 9.04 11.76 -7.20
CA LYS A 31 8.04 12.80 -6.99
C LYS A 31 6.83 12.24 -6.24
N THR A 32 6.28 13.08 -5.38
CA THR A 32 4.99 12.85 -4.74
C THR A 32 3.89 13.44 -5.61
N MET A 33 2.84 12.68 -5.87
CA MET A 33 1.65 13.15 -6.56
C MET A 33 0.45 12.98 -5.64
N ALA A 34 -0.36 14.02 -5.53
CA ALA A 34 -1.66 13.96 -4.88
C ALA A 34 -2.75 13.74 -5.92
N LEU A 35 -3.63 12.76 -5.68
CA LEU A 35 -4.83 12.54 -6.48
C LEU A 35 -6.04 12.97 -5.66
N VAL A 36 -6.70 14.04 -6.08
CA VAL A 36 -7.84 14.66 -5.37
C VAL A 36 -9.11 14.60 -6.20
N GLY A 37 -10.26 14.56 -5.54
CA GLY A 37 -11.57 14.47 -6.19
C GLY A 37 -12.67 14.01 -5.24
N MET A 38 -13.92 14.14 -5.66
CA MET A 38 -15.10 13.77 -4.88
C MET A 38 -15.11 12.28 -4.50
N SER A 39 -15.86 11.92 -3.45
CA SER A 39 -16.09 10.50 -3.13
C SER A 39 -16.66 9.77 -4.36
N GLY A 40 -16.19 8.55 -4.62
CA GLY A 40 -16.60 7.76 -5.80
C GLY A 40 -15.90 8.10 -7.12
N SER A 41 -15.04 9.13 -7.18
CA SER A 41 -14.36 9.54 -8.42
C SER A 41 -13.26 8.59 -8.95
N GLY A 42 -13.18 7.36 -8.45
CA GLY A 42 -12.17 6.37 -8.88
C GLY A 42 -10.78 6.50 -8.24
N LYS A 43 -10.56 7.35 -7.23
CA LYS A 43 -9.23 7.52 -6.60
C LYS A 43 -8.61 6.20 -6.11
N SER A 44 -9.39 5.42 -5.34
CA SER A 44 -8.94 4.10 -4.88
C SER A 44 -8.85 3.09 -6.02
N THR A 45 -9.60 3.28 -7.10
CA THR A 45 -9.51 2.47 -8.32
C THR A 45 -8.15 2.61 -9.00
N VAL A 46 -7.56 3.81 -9.04
CA VAL A 46 -6.18 4.00 -9.54
C VAL A 46 -5.20 3.11 -8.78
N LEU A 47 -5.27 3.08 -7.45
CA LEU A 47 -4.43 2.21 -6.61
C LEU A 47 -4.72 0.72 -6.89
N ALA A 48 -5.99 0.35 -7.04
CA ALA A 48 -6.37 -1.03 -7.32
C ALA A 48 -5.81 -1.55 -8.64
N LEU A 49 -5.71 -0.69 -9.66
CA LEU A 49 -5.11 -1.03 -10.96
C LEU A 49 -3.58 -1.11 -10.87
N ILE A 50 -2.92 -0.16 -10.18
CA ILE A 50 -1.45 -0.20 -9.96
C ILE A 50 -1.03 -1.45 -9.18
N LEU A 51 -1.80 -1.85 -8.17
CA LEU A 51 -1.56 -3.06 -7.36
C LEU A 51 -2.02 -4.35 -8.04
N ARG A 52 -2.61 -4.24 -9.23
CA ARG A 52 -3.24 -5.35 -9.97
C ARG A 52 -4.20 -6.16 -9.10
N PHE A 53 -5.04 -5.49 -8.33
CA PHE A 53 -6.26 -6.11 -7.79
C PHE A 53 -7.31 -6.31 -8.87
N TYR A 54 -7.26 -5.45 -9.89
CA TYR A 54 -7.97 -5.60 -11.15
C TYR A 54 -7.00 -5.29 -12.29
N ASP A 55 -7.24 -5.89 -13.45
CA ASP A 55 -6.60 -5.49 -14.70
C ASP A 55 -7.55 -4.52 -15.44
N PRO A 56 -7.02 -3.52 -16.17
CA PRO A 56 -7.86 -2.60 -16.92
C PRO A 56 -8.57 -3.29 -18.09
N THR A 57 -9.74 -2.79 -18.49
CA THR A 57 -10.48 -3.31 -19.65
C THR A 57 -9.78 -2.95 -20.97
N ALA A 58 -9.20 -1.75 -21.03
CA ALA A 58 -8.33 -1.31 -22.13
C ALA A 58 -7.23 -0.37 -21.61
N GLY A 59 -6.21 -0.13 -22.44
CA GLY A 59 -5.03 0.65 -22.05
C GLY A 59 -4.02 -0.17 -21.25
N LYS A 60 -3.04 0.52 -20.64
CA LYS A 60 -1.94 -0.14 -19.90
C LYS A 60 -1.56 0.62 -18.64
N VAL A 61 -1.13 -0.14 -17.63
CA VAL A 61 -0.40 0.39 -16.46
C VAL A 61 1.07 0.01 -16.61
N MET A 62 1.95 0.99 -16.46
CA MET A 62 3.38 0.86 -16.72
C MET A 62 4.18 1.31 -15.49
N ILE A 63 5.26 0.59 -15.18
CA ILE A 63 6.28 1.01 -14.23
C ILE A 63 7.63 0.96 -14.95
N ASP A 64 8.34 2.08 -14.92
CA ASP A 64 9.64 2.28 -15.59
C ASP A 64 9.62 1.86 -17.07
N GLY A 65 8.55 2.25 -17.77
CA GLY A 65 8.35 1.95 -19.19
C GLY A 65 7.98 0.49 -19.49
N LYS A 66 7.79 -0.35 -18.47
CA LYS A 66 7.39 -1.76 -18.63
C LYS A 66 5.95 -1.97 -18.17
N ASP A 67 5.19 -2.70 -18.97
CA ASP A 67 3.82 -3.09 -18.68
C ASP A 67 3.77 -4.04 -17.47
N ILE A 68 3.04 -3.66 -16.43
CA ILE A 68 3.00 -4.42 -15.17
C ILE A 68 2.25 -5.74 -15.30
N SER A 69 1.47 -5.95 -16.38
CA SER A 69 0.83 -7.24 -16.68
C SER A 69 1.86 -8.36 -16.84
N LYS A 70 3.07 -8.00 -17.30
CA LYS A 70 4.20 -8.92 -17.54
C LYS A 70 4.97 -9.28 -16.26
N PHE A 71 4.68 -8.62 -15.14
CA PHE A 71 5.36 -8.88 -13.88
C PHE A 71 4.64 -9.98 -13.10
N GLN A 72 5.42 -10.79 -12.39
CA GLN A 72 4.86 -11.65 -11.36
C GLN A 72 4.28 -10.79 -10.24
N LEU A 73 3.03 -11.07 -9.83
CA LEU A 73 2.30 -10.28 -8.84
C LEU A 73 3.06 -10.09 -7.52
N LYS A 74 3.67 -11.16 -7.00
CA LYS A 74 4.47 -11.09 -5.75
C LYS A 74 5.66 -10.14 -5.91
N SER A 75 6.34 -10.19 -7.06
CA SER A 75 7.48 -9.31 -7.34
C SER A 75 7.06 -7.85 -7.47
N LEU A 76 5.95 -7.57 -8.17
CA LEU A 76 5.41 -6.21 -8.29
C LEU A 76 5.08 -5.63 -6.92
N ARG A 77 4.29 -6.35 -6.12
CA ARG A 77 3.81 -5.89 -4.82
C ARG A 77 4.91 -5.76 -3.77
N LYS A 78 6.01 -6.53 -3.88
CA LYS A 78 7.19 -6.37 -3.00
C LYS A 78 7.83 -4.97 -3.10
N HIS A 79 7.64 -4.25 -4.20
CA HIS A 79 8.19 -2.91 -4.42
C HIS A 79 7.17 -1.79 -4.16
N ILE A 80 5.98 -2.11 -3.63
CA ILE A 80 4.92 -1.13 -3.38
C ILE A 80 4.42 -1.31 -1.95
N SER A 81 4.55 -0.25 -1.14
CA SER A 81 3.91 -0.18 0.17
C SER A 81 2.55 0.53 0.03
N LEU A 82 1.50 -0.07 0.59
CA LEU A 82 0.16 0.49 0.62
C LEU A 82 -0.21 0.83 2.07
N VAL A 83 -0.63 2.07 2.30
CA VAL A 83 -1.30 2.48 3.54
C VAL A 83 -2.78 2.65 3.22
N GLN A 84 -3.62 1.82 3.84
CA GLN A 84 -5.07 1.86 3.62
C GLN A 84 -5.73 2.91 4.51
N GLN A 85 -6.84 3.48 4.04
CA GLN A 85 -7.67 4.39 4.83
C GLN A 85 -8.23 3.68 6.07
N GLU A 86 -8.69 2.43 5.90
CA GLU A 86 -9.04 1.52 6.97
C GLU A 86 -8.02 0.38 6.98
N PRO A 87 -7.02 0.42 7.90
CA PRO A 87 -5.97 -0.58 7.92
C PRO A 87 -6.52 -1.95 8.33
N ALA A 88 -6.22 -2.97 7.53
CA ALA A 88 -6.48 -4.35 7.91
C ALA A 88 -5.54 -4.79 9.04
N LEU A 89 -6.12 -5.28 10.15
CA LEU A 89 -5.39 -5.93 11.23
C LEU A 89 -5.86 -7.37 11.36
N PHE A 90 -4.92 -8.28 11.52
CA PHE A 90 -5.18 -9.68 11.82
C PHE A 90 -5.29 -9.88 13.34
N ALA A 91 -6.08 -10.87 13.75
CA ALA A 91 -6.20 -11.31 15.14
C ALA A 91 -4.92 -12.01 15.63
N THR A 92 -3.85 -11.23 15.72
CA THR A 92 -2.50 -11.60 16.16
C THR A 92 -1.88 -10.43 16.92
N THR A 93 -0.68 -10.57 17.44
CA THR A 93 0.02 -9.51 18.17
C THR A 93 0.32 -8.32 17.26
N ILE A 94 0.57 -7.14 17.85
CA ILE A 94 1.11 -5.99 17.08
C ILE A 94 2.34 -6.40 16.28
N TYR A 95 3.23 -7.22 16.86
CA TYR A 95 4.38 -7.76 16.15
C TYR A 95 3.99 -8.63 14.95
N GLY A 96 3.02 -9.53 15.12
CA GLY A 96 2.51 -10.35 14.01
C GLY A 96 1.95 -9.51 12.86
N ASN A 97 1.27 -8.41 13.17
CA ASN A 97 0.77 -7.46 12.17
C ASN A 97 1.91 -6.69 11.47
N ILE A 98 2.98 -6.31 12.19
CA ILE A 98 4.16 -5.66 11.59
C ILE A 98 4.88 -6.63 10.64
N LEU A 99 5.09 -7.87 11.06
CA LEU A 99 5.76 -8.90 10.24
C LEU A 99 4.99 -9.23 8.96
N TYR A 100 3.67 -9.06 8.95
CA TYR A 100 2.87 -9.28 7.75
C TYR A 100 3.29 -8.37 6.58
N GLY A 101 3.84 -7.18 6.86
CA GLY A 101 4.35 -6.27 5.83
C GLY A 101 5.73 -6.67 5.27
N LYS A 102 6.48 -7.53 5.98
CA LYS A 102 7.84 -7.94 5.61
C LYS A 102 8.19 -9.26 6.31
N ASP A 103 8.01 -10.37 5.57
CA ASP A 103 8.21 -11.75 6.05
C ASP A 103 9.56 -12.00 6.75
N ASP A 104 10.62 -11.26 6.37
CA ASP A 104 11.97 -11.39 6.90
C ASP A 104 12.37 -10.24 7.85
N ALA A 105 11.41 -9.52 8.43
CA ALA A 105 11.72 -8.49 9.41
C ALA A 105 12.18 -9.12 10.73
N SER A 106 13.46 -8.96 11.06
CA SER A 106 14.00 -9.34 12.37
C SER A 106 13.87 -8.22 13.42
N GLU A 107 13.60 -7.00 12.96
CA GLU A 107 13.54 -5.79 13.76
C GLU A 107 12.33 -4.95 13.37
N ALA A 108 11.77 -4.27 14.37
CA ALA A 108 10.78 -3.22 14.19
C ALA A 108 11.44 -1.87 14.49
N GLU A 109 11.06 -0.86 13.70
CA GLU A 109 11.42 0.53 13.92
C GLU A 109 10.15 1.29 14.35
N VAL A 110 10.25 2.03 15.45
CA VAL A 110 9.19 2.94 15.88
C VAL A 110 9.60 4.34 15.48
N LEU A 111 8.75 4.99 14.69
CA LEU A 111 8.97 6.36 14.23
C LEU A 111 8.13 7.34 15.04
N GLN A 112 8.72 8.47 15.37
CA GLN A 112 8.04 9.66 15.88
C GLN A 112 8.61 10.87 15.16
N ASP A 113 7.74 11.74 14.62
CA ASP A 113 8.12 12.94 13.88
C ASP A 113 9.11 12.68 12.74
N GLY A 114 8.93 11.54 12.05
CA GLY A 114 9.78 11.12 10.94
C GLY A 114 11.17 10.61 11.34
N LYS A 115 11.44 10.42 12.64
CA LYS A 115 12.69 9.87 13.15
C LYS A 115 12.46 8.53 13.83
N ILE A 116 13.38 7.60 13.62
CA ILE A 116 13.43 6.35 14.38
C ILE A 116 13.78 6.71 15.83
N ILE A 117 12.87 6.44 16.76
CA ILE A 117 13.08 6.64 18.20
C ILE A 117 13.39 5.33 18.92
N GLU A 118 12.94 4.20 18.36
CA GLU A 118 13.24 2.86 18.87
C GLU A 118 13.47 1.92 17.69
N GLN A 119 14.42 1.01 17.87
CA GLN A 119 14.71 -0.08 16.95
C GLN A 119 15.13 -1.30 17.77
N GLY A 120 14.69 -2.47 17.31
CA GLY A 120 15.06 -3.76 17.90
C GLY A 120 14.10 -4.87 17.53
N ASN A 121 14.39 -6.08 17.98
CA ASN A 121 13.47 -7.19 17.86
C ASN A 121 12.34 -7.09 18.92
N HIS A 122 11.27 -7.87 18.73
CA HIS A 122 10.11 -7.86 19.63
C HIS A 122 10.48 -7.99 21.11
N VAL A 123 11.34 -8.96 21.44
CA VAL A 123 11.77 -9.25 22.83
C VAL A 123 12.44 -8.04 23.46
N THR A 124 13.40 -7.44 22.75
CA THR A 124 14.14 -6.27 23.28
C THR A 124 13.26 -5.04 23.42
N LEU A 125 12.23 -4.88 22.57
CA LEU A 125 11.34 -3.73 22.62
C LEU A 125 10.27 -3.84 23.72
N ILE A 126 9.79 -5.05 24.04
CA ILE A 126 8.84 -5.25 25.15
C ILE A 126 9.48 -5.09 26.53
N GLU A 127 10.80 -5.29 26.67
CA GLU A 127 11.50 -5.07 27.94
C GLU A 127 11.62 -3.58 28.29
N ARG A 128 11.53 -2.69 27.29
CA ARG A 128 11.55 -1.24 27.47
C ARG A 128 10.20 -0.72 27.93
N LYS A 129 9.86 -0.91 29.21
CA LYS A 129 8.55 -0.53 29.79
C LYS A 129 8.12 0.93 29.58
N ASN A 130 9.07 1.85 29.39
CA ASN A 130 8.79 3.26 29.10
C ASN A 130 8.74 3.60 27.60
N GLY A 131 9.06 2.63 26.75
CA GLY A 131 9.14 2.78 25.30
C GLY A 131 7.78 2.89 24.63
N ALA A 132 7.76 3.56 23.48
CA ALA A 132 6.60 3.70 22.61
C ALA A 132 6.07 2.34 22.14
N TYR A 133 6.96 1.39 21.79
CA TYR A 133 6.55 0.05 21.39
C TYR A 133 5.78 -0.69 22.49
N TYR A 134 6.31 -0.65 23.73
CA TYR A 134 5.68 -1.27 24.89
C TYR A 134 4.29 -0.68 25.17
N LYS A 135 4.17 0.66 25.12
CA LYS A 135 2.89 1.36 25.29
C LYS A 135 1.86 0.89 24.26
N LEU A 136 2.24 0.76 22.98
CA LEU A 136 1.35 0.26 21.93
C LEU A 136 0.84 -1.16 22.24
N ILE A 137 1.72 -2.07 22.67
CA ILE A 137 1.32 -3.44 23.03
C ILE A 137 0.40 -3.46 24.24
N SER A 138 0.66 -2.62 25.25
CA SER A 138 -0.20 -2.55 26.44
C SER A 138 -1.64 -2.14 26.11
N LEU A 139 -1.86 -1.36 25.04
CA LEU A 139 -3.19 -1.00 24.56
C LEU A 139 -3.92 -2.18 23.89
N GLN A 140 -3.19 -3.18 23.38
CA GLN A 140 -3.79 -4.37 22.78
C GLN A 140 -4.36 -5.34 23.83
N GLN A 141 -3.92 -5.22 25.09
CA GLN A 141 -4.31 -6.11 26.18
C GLN A 141 -5.49 -5.58 27.02
N GLN A 142 -6.04 -4.43 26.65
CA GLN A 142 -7.21 -3.79 27.27
C GLN A 142 -8.45 -4.03 26.42
#